data_AF-A0A811U9G2-F1
#
_entry.id   AF-A0A811U9G2-F1
#
_cell.length_a   1.000
_cell.length_b   1.000
_cell.length_c   1.000
_cell.angle_alpha   90.00
_cell.angle_beta   90.00
_cell.angle_gamma   90.00
#
_symmetry.space_group_name_H-M   'P 1'
#
loop_
_entity.id
_entity.type
_entity.pdbx_description
1 polymer ?
#
loop_
_entity_poly.entity_id
_entity_poly.type
_entity_poly.pdbx_seq_one_letter_code
_entity_poly.pdbx_strand_id
1 'polypeptide(L)'
;MEGVCPVEWSQPRKRLCVILITENNDSHNNARIAFRNIALQTEYSRERVRFAYIFKEKQKDFINSITRGSKDGQLSEIVIIWRRDHTHIRYEWIKGLHLSWDISLYASNQDFINVTQKHLDNTIQRLLKTSESFAYETYVN
;
A
#
# COMPACT_ATOMS: atom_id res chain seq x y z
N MET A 1 18.20 6.19 11.92
CA MET A 1 17.54 6.10 10.61
C MET A 1 16.05 5.85 10.86
N GLU A 2 15.17 6.77 10.45
CA GLU A 2 13.73 6.51 10.46
C GLU A 2 13.43 5.41 9.43
N GLY A 3 12.69 4.37 9.83
CA GLY A 3 12.18 3.37 8.90
C GLY A 3 11.17 3.99 7.92
N VAL A 4 10.98 3.33 6.78
CA VAL A 4 10.01 3.72 5.72
C VAL A 4 8.62 3.98 6.31
N CYS A 5 8.24 3.18 7.32
CA CYS A 5 7.02 3.33 8.11
C CYS A 5 7.39 3.51 9.59
N PRO A 6 7.37 4.75 10.10
CA PRO A 6 7.72 5.03 11.49
C PRO A 6 6.67 4.42 12.43
N VAL A 7 7.13 4.01 13.61
CA VAL A 7 6.29 3.56 14.72
C VAL A 7 5.59 4.77 15.33
N GLU A 8 4.30 4.64 15.65
CA GLU A 8 3.57 5.71 16.29
C GLU A 8 2.69 5.21 17.43
N TRP A 9 3.11 5.55 18.66
CA TRP A 9 2.42 5.14 19.89
C TRP A 9 1.44 6.21 20.40
N SER A 10 1.57 7.47 19.97
CA SER A 10 0.77 8.59 20.49
C SER A 10 -0.20 9.17 19.44
N GLN A 11 -1.49 9.16 19.79
CA GLN A 11 -2.52 9.97 19.14
C GLN A 11 -2.17 11.46 19.26
N PRO A 12 -2.49 12.30 18.25
CA PRO A 12 -3.83 12.37 17.63
C PRO A 12 -3.93 12.05 16.13
N ARG A 13 -2.84 11.77 15.41
CA ARG A 13 -2.87 11.67 13.93
C ARG A 13 -2.15 10.41 13.42
N LYS A 14 -2.90 9.43 12.94
CA LYS A 14 -2.36 8.22 12.30
C LYS A 14 -1.44 8.57 11.12
N ARG A 15 -0.23 8.02 11.09
CA ARG A 15 0.65 8.02 9.92
C ARG A 15 0.51 6.73 9.11
N LEU A 16 0.02 6.84 7.88
CA LEU A 16 -0.20 5.71 7.01
C LEU A 16 0.99 5.46 6.09
N CYS A 17 1.21 4.20 5.78
CA CYS A 17 2.14 3.77 4.76
C CYS A 17 1.40 3.01 3.68
N VAL A 18 1.45 3.52 2.46
CA VAL A 18 0.94 2.86 1.27
C VAL A 18 2.11 2.12 0.62
N ILE A 19 2.00 0.81 0.52
CA ILE A 19 3.09 -0.05 0.07
C ILE A 19 2.63 -0.87 -1.12
N LEU A 20 3.37 -0.76 -2.23
CA LEU A 20 3.25 -1.67 -3.36
C LEU A 20 4.13 -2.91 -3.13
N ILE A 21 3.52 -4.09 -3.10
CA ILE A 21 4.23 -5.37 -3.03
C ILE A 21 4.51 -5.84 -4.46
N THR A 22 5.78 -5.90 -4.83
CA THR A 22 6.21 -6.13 -6.21
C THR A 22 7.35 -7.13 -6.30
N GLU A 23 7.65 -7.62 -7.49
CA GLU A 23 8.75 -8.55 -7.77
C GLU A 23 9.83 -7.82 -8.56
N ASN A 24 11.07 -8.28 -8.47
CA ASN A 24 12.18 -7.65 -9.19
C ASN A 24 12.29 -8.17 -10.63
N ASN A 25 11.22 -8.00 -11.41
CA ASN A 25 11.17 -8.39 -12.82
C ASN A 25 10.55 -7.28 -13.68
N ASP A 26 10.74 -7.34 -15.00
CA ASP A 26 10.28 -6.30 -15.91
C ASP A 26 8.75 -6.22 -16.02
N SER A 27 8.06 -7.35 -15.83
CA SER A 27 6.59 -7.39 -15.84
C SER A 27 5.96 -6.55 -14.72
N HIS A 28 6.73 -6.25 -13.67
CA HIS A 28 6.33 -5.40 -12.56
C HIS A 28 6.82 -3.95 -12.70
N ASN A 29 7.56 -3.60 -13.76
CA ASN A 29 8.12 -2.26 -13.91
C ASN A 29 7.04 -1.20 -14.13
N ASN A 30 6.02 -1.45 -14.96
CA ASN A 30 4.95 -0.46 -15.16
C ASN A 30 4.12 -0.25 -13.90
N ALA A 31 3.89 -1.29 -13.10
CA ALA A 31 3.21 -1.14 -11.81
C ALA A 31 4.00 -0.21 -10.87
N ARG A 32 5.34 -0.36 -10.83
CA ARG A 32 6.23 0.55 -10.07
C ARG A 32 6.20 1.98 -10.61
N ILE A 33 6.21 2.17 -11.93
CA ILE A 33 6.14 3.50 -12.57
C ILE A 33 4.79 4.17 -12.27
N ALA A 34 3.68 3.45 -12.47
CA ALA A 34 2.33 3.95 -12.19
C ALA A 34 2.17 4.33 -10.72
N PHE A 35 2.61 3.46 -9.81
CA PHE A 35 2.58 3.72 -8.37
C PHE A 35 3.43 4.94 -7.98
N ARG A 36 4.62 5.09 -8.59
CA ARG A 36 5.45 6.29 -8.41
C ARG A 36 4.74 7.55 -8.88
N ASN A 37 4.05 7.51 -10.02
CA ASN A 37 3.30 8.67 -10.53
C ASN A 37 2.17 9.06 -9.57
N ILE A 38 1.41 8.08 -9.05
CA ILE A 38 0.37 8.31 -8.04
C ILE A 38 0.97 8.96 -6.78
N ALA A 39 2.10 8.42 -6.29
CA ALA A 39 2.79 8.96 -5.12
C ALA A 39 3.31 10.39 -5.32
N LEU A 40 3.60 10.81 -6.57
CA LEU A 40 4.02 12.18 -6.89
C LEU A 40 2.85 13.15 -7.06
N GLN A 41 1.68 12.64 -7.43
CA GLN A 41 0.48 13.45 -7.69
C GLN A 41 -0.42 13.61 -6.46
N THR A 42 -0.12 12.89 -5.37
CA THR A 42 -0.90 12.94 -4.14
C THR A 42 -0.75 14.26 -3.39
N GLU A 43 -1.85 14.76 -2.82
CA GLU A 43 -1.86 15.96 -1.99
C GLU A 43 -1.53 15.68 -0.51
N TYR A 44 -1.39 14.41 -0.12
CA TYR A 44 -1.07 14.08 1.27
C TYR A 44 0.37 14.49 1.64
N SER A 45 0.52 15.14 2.79
CA SER A 45 1.84 15.39 3.36
C SER A 45 2.58 14.08 3.65
N ARG A 46 3.87 14.04 3.35
CA ARG A 46 4.79 12.92 3.66
C ARG A 46 4.88 12.60 5.15
N GLU A 47 4.46 13.52 6.01
CA GLU A 47 4.35 13.29 7.44
C GLU A 47 3.15 12.41 7.79
N ARG A 48 2.07 12.46 7.00
CA ARG A 48 0.82 11.72 7.25
C ARG A 48 0.69 10.46 6.42
N VAL A 49 1.13 10.49 5.16
CA VAL A 49 1.04 9.35 4.24
C VAL A 49 2.37 9.20 3.51
N ARG A 50 3.00 8.04 3.66
CA ARG A 50 4.23 7.70 2.95
C ARG A 50 3.94 6.61 1.93
N PHE A 51 4.54 6.74 0.76
CA PHE A 51 4.44 5.75 -0.31
C PHE A 51 5.77 5.04 -0.47
N ALA A 52 5.73 3.71 -0.59
CA ALA A 52 6.90 2.87 -0.79
C ALA A 52 6.56 1.63 -1.60
N TYR A 53 7.56 0.89 -2.04
CA TYR A 53 7.37 -0.44 -2.59
C TYR A 53 8.37 -1.41 -1.95
N ILE A 54 7.97 -2.68 -1.88
CA ILE A 54 8.78 -3.76 -1.31
C ILE A 54 8.88 -4.87 -2.35
N PHE A 55 10.10 -5.38 -2.51
CA PHE A 55 10.36 -6.59 -3.28
C PHE A 55 10.02 -7.82 -2.43
N LYS A 56 9.11 -8.66 -2.91
CA LYS A 56 8.66 -9.89 -2.21
C LYS A 56 9.85 -10.74 -1.75
N GLU A 57 10.89 -10.82 -2.59
CA GLU A 57 12.07 -11.65 -2.38
C GLU A 57 12.98 -11.12 -1.25
N LYS A 58 12.87 -9.82 -0.93
CA LYS A 58 13.73 -9.14 0.05
C LYS A 58 13.15 -9.09 1.45
N GLN A 59 11.83 -9.16 1.62
CA GLN A 59 11.16 -9.07 2.93
C GLN A 59 10.12 -10.18 3.13
N LYS A 60 10.53 -11.43 2.94
CA LYS A 60 9.64 -12.59 2.98
C LYS A 60 8.87 -12.71 4.30
N ASP A 61 9.52 -12.49 5.44
CA ASP A 61 8.86 -12.62 6.76
C ASP A 61 7.74 -11.60 6.94
N PHE A 62 7.98 -10.36 6.53
CA PHE A 62 6.94 -9.32 6.53
C PHE A 62 5.79 -9.70 5.60
N ILE A 63 6.06 -10.10 4.35
CA ILE A 63 5.02 -10.50 3.39
C ILE A 63 4.20 -11.69 3.92
N ASN A 64 4.87 -12.69 4.49
CA ASN A 64 4.23 -13.86 5.09
C ASN A 64 3.34 -13.50 6.28
N SER A 65 3.66 -12.42 7.01
CA SER A 65 2.85 -11.95 8.14
C SER A 65 1.55 -11.23 7.71
N ILE A 66 1.48 -10.70 6.47
CA ILE A 66 0.36 -9.90 5.95
C ILE A 66 -0.51 -10.63 4.90
N THR A 67 -0.52 -11.96 4.89
CA THR A 67 -1.24 -12.76 3.87
C THR A 67 -2.76 -12.70 3.97
N ARG A 68 -3.33 -12.32 5.12
CA ARG A 68 -4.81 -12.32 5.29
C ARG A 68 -5.43 -11.21 4.43
N GLY A 69 -6.33 -11.61 3.54
CA GLY A 69 -7.01 -10.70 2.63
C GLY A 69 -6.22 -10.32 1.37
N SER A 70 -4.97 -10.80 1.23
CA SER A 70 -4.26 -10.89 -0.05
C SER A 70 -4.90 -12.02 -0.87
N LYS A 71 -4.91 -11.88 -2.19
CA LYS A 71 -5.33 -12.96 -3.08
C LYS A 71 -4.08 -13.67 -3.56
N ASP A 72 -3.86 -14.88 -3.04
CA ASP A 72 -2.72 -15.74 -3.43
C ASP A 72 -2.58 -15.79 -4.96
N GLY A 73 -1.39 -15.44 -5.45
CA GLY A 73 -1.04 -15.51 -6.87
C GLY A 73 -1.26 -14.21 -7.68
N GLN A 74 -1.67 -13.09 -7.06
CA GLN A 74 -1.79 -11.83 -7.79
C GLN A 74 -0.46 -11.05 -7.88
N LEU A 75 -0.21 -10.49 -9.07
CA LEU A 75 0.93 -9.63 -9.36
C LEU A 75 0.63 -8.21 -8.84
N SER A 76 1.58 -7.61 -8.12
CA SER A 76 1.58 -6.20 -7.73
C SER A 76 0.41 -5.75 -6.83
N GLU A 77 0.29 -6.26 -5.61
CA GLU A 77 -0.77 -5.83 -4.69
C GLU A 77 -0.37 -4.57 -3.88
N ILE A 78 -1.33 -3.68 -3.61
CA ILE A 78 -1.11 -2.51 -2.73
C ILE A 78 -1.73 -2.77 -1.36
N VAL A 79 -0.96 -2.55 -0.31
CA VAL A 79 -1.38 -2.61 1.09
C VAL A 79 -1.18 -1.26 1.77
N ILE A 80 -2.15 -0.82 2.55
CA ILE A 80 -2.00 0.30 3.47
C ILE A 80 -1.73 -0.26 4.87
N ILE A 81 -0.64 0.18 5.50
CA ILE A 81 -0.28 -0.23 6.86
C ILE A 81 -0.23 0.97 7.81
N TRP A 82 -0.44 0.69 9.08
CA TRP A 82 -0.16 1.56 10.21
C TRP A 82 0.54 0.75 11.30
N ARG A 83 1.68 1.25 11.76
CA ARG A 83 2.50 0.58 12.79
C ARG A 83 2.25 1.24 14.13
N ARG A 84 1.63 0.50 15.03
CA ARG A 84 1.48 0.92 16.43
C ARG A 84 2.82 0.84 17.15
N ASP A 85 3.58 -0.21 16.89
CA ASP A 85 4.95 -0.40 17.36
C ASP A 85 5.79 -1.21 16.37
N HIS A 86 6.96 -1.67 16.81
CA HIS A 86 7.88 -2.41 15.95
C HIS A 86 7.33 -3.76 15.52
N THR A 87 6.42 -4.37 16.29
CA THR A 87 5.88 -5.70 16.02
C THR A 87 4.41 -5.67 15.62
N HIS A 88 3.63 -4.70 16.09
CA HIS A 88 2.19 -4.63 15.85
C HIS A 88 1.86 -3.76 14.63
N ILE A 89 1.30 -4.40 13.62
CA ILE A 89 0.92 -3.76 12.36
C ILE A 89 -0.56 -3.99 12.08
N ARG A 90 -1.26 -2.91 11.78
CA ARG A 90 -2.61 -2.96 11.21
C ARG A 90 -2.54 -2.67 9.73
N TYR A 91 -3.29 -3.41 8.94
CA TYR A 91 -3.20 -3.31 7.50
C TYR A 91 -4.52 -3.58 6.78
N GLU A 92 -4.60 -3.05 5.57
CA GLU A 92 -5.71 -3.26 4.66
C GLU A 92 -5.22 -3.31 3.22
N TRP A 93 -5.59 -4.38 2.52
CA TRP A 93 -5.33 -4.56 1.10
C TRP A 93 -6.33 -3.75 0.29
N ILE A 94 -5.84 -3.06 -0.75
CA ILE A 94 -6.71 -2.32 -1.65
C ILE A 94 -7.33 -3.31 -2.64
N LYS A 95 -8.60 -3.64 -2.39
CA LYS A 95 -9.38 -4.57 -3.23
C LYS A 95 -9.76 -3.93 -4.55
N GLY A 96 -9.78 -4.73 -5.62
CA GLY A 96 -10.29 -4.31 -6.93
C GLY A 96 -9.27 -3.59 -7.81
N LEU A 97 -8.04 -3.38 -7.34
CA LEU A 97 -6.93 -2.86 -8.14
C LEU A 97 -6.04 -4.02 -8.55
N HIS A 98 -6.39 -4.63 -9.68
CA HIS A 98 -5.49 -5.53 -10.38
C HIS A 98 -4.45 -4.66 -11.09
N LEU A 99 -3.26 -4.48 -10.50
CA LEU A 99 -2.06 -4.07 -11.25
C LEU A 99 -1.56 -5.20 -12.17
N SER A 100 -2.37 -6.25 -12.40
CA SER A 100 -2.17 -7.15 -13.53
C SER A 100 -2.43 -6.36 -14.79
N TRP A 101 -1.39 -6.28 -15.60
CA TRP A 101 -1.19 -5.63 -16.89
C TRP A 101 -2.23 -5.93 -17.97
N ASP A 102 -3.50 -6.15 -17.65
CA ASP A 102 -4.51 -6.16 -18.69
C ASP A 102 -4.84 -4.73 -19.10
N ILE A 103 -3.83 -4.09 -19.71
CA ILE A 103 -3.90 -2.79 -20.40
C ILE A 103 -5.02 -2.85 -21.45
N SER A 104 -5.48 -4.04 -21.86
CA SER A 104 -6.62 -4.19 -22.77
C SER A 104 -7.97 -3.81 -22.12
N LEU A 105 -8.08 -3.81 -20.79
CA LEU A 105 -9.29 -3.41 -20.07
C LEU A 105 -9.42 -1.90 -19.87
N TYR A 106 -8.32 -1.16 -20.03
CA TYR A 106 -8.28 0.29 -19.87
C TYR A 106 -7.91 0.93 -21.20
N ALA A 107 -8.81 1.74 -21.77
CA ALA A 107 -8.59 2.44 -23.03
C ALA A 107 -7.29 3.28 -23.03
N SER A 108 -6.79 3.66 -21.85
CA SER A 108 -5.48 4.26 -21.66
C SER A 108 -4.86 3.89 -20.30
N ASN A 109 -3.52 3.97 -20.21
CA ASN A 109 -2.78 3.91 -18.93
C ASN A 109 -3.23 4.99 -17.93
N GLN A 110 -3.80 6.10 -18.41
CA GLN A 110 -4.24 7.21 -17.57
C GLN A 110 -5.53 6.88 -16.81
N ASP A 111 -6.48 6.21 -17.47
CA ASP A 111 -7.73 5.80 -16.83
C ASP A 111 -7.49 4.84 -15.67
N PHE A 112 -6.54 3.92 -15.85
CA PHE A 112 -6.08 3.02 -14.81
C PHE A 112 -5.51 3.76 -13.60
N ILE A 113 -4.62 4.74 -13.84
CA ILE A 113 -4.03 5.57 -12.79
C ILE A 113 -5.13 6.33 -12.03
N ASN A 114 -6.08 6.92 -12.75
CA ASN A 114 -7.18 7.70 -12.15
C ASN A 114 -8.07 6.83 -11.24
N VAL A 115 -8.43 5.62 -11.67
CA VAL A 115 -9.24 4.68 -10.87
C VAL A 115 -8.47 4.23 -9.63
N THR A 116 -7.19 3.86 -9.80
CA THR A 116 -6.29 3.44 -8.71
C THR A 116 -6.15 4.55 -7.68
N GLN A 117 -5.90 5.78 -8.13
CA GLN A 117 -5.79 6.95 -7.27
C GLN A 117 -7.08 7.21 -6.49
N LYS A 118 -8.25 7.17 -7.16
CA LYS A 118 -9.55 7.36 -6.49
C LYS A 118 -9.81 6.33 -5.40
N HIS A 119 -9.49 5.06 -5.65
CA HIS A 119 -9.66 4.00 -4.64
C HIS A 119 -8.69 4.15 -3.47
N LEU A 120 -7.44 4.52 -3.76
CA LEU A 120 -6.45 4.83 -2.72
C LEU A 120 -6.90 6.01 -1.86
N ASP A 121 -7.33 7.10 -2.48
CA ASP A 121 -7.78 8.31 -1.79
C ASP A 121 -8.96 8.03 -0.87
N ASN A 122 -9.99 7.33 -1.37
CA ASN A 122 -11.14 6.95 -0.55
C ASN A 122 -10.72 6.12 0.68
N THR A 123 -9.79 5.17 0.49
CA THR A 123 -9.33 4.30 1.56
C THR A 123 -8.45 5.05 2.57
N ILE A 124 -7.52 5.88 2.10
CA ILE A 124 -6.66 6.73 2.93
C ILE A 124 -7.51 7.69 3.75
N GLN A 125 -8.44 8.41 3.14
CA GLN A 125 -9.32 9.35 3.83
C GLN A 125 -10.16 8.67 4.90
N ARG A 126 -10.66 7.45 4.64
CA ARG A 126 -11.35 6.64 5.64
C ARG A 126 -10.41 6.27 6.79
N LEU A 127 -9.25 5.67 6.50
CA LEU A 127 -8.32 5.18 7.53
C LEU A 127 -7.72 6.29 8.39
N LEU A 128 -7.59 7.51 7.86
CA LEU A 128 -7.13 8.68 8.60
C LEU A 128 -8.16 9.18 9.63
N LYS A 129 -9.43 8.76 9.56
CA LYS A 129 -10.43 9.06 10.61
C LYS A 129 -10.05 8.32 11.89
N THR A 130 -10.21 8.98 13.03
CA THR A 130 -9.77 8.46 14.34
C THR A 130 -10.55 7.22 14.78
N SER A 131 -11.83 7.12 14.43
CA SER A 131 -12.73 6.00 14.79
C SER A 131 -12.61 4.77 13.89
N GLU A 132 -12.00 4.91 12.71
CA GLU A 132 -11.96 3.84 11.71
C GLU A 132 -10.90 2.77 12.07
N SER A 133 -11.27 1.51 11.85
CA SER A 133 -10.39 0.36 12.04
C SER A 133 -9.89 -0.18 10.69
N PHE A 134 -8.70 -0.78 10.72
CA PHE A 134 -8.18 -1.54 9.60
C PHE A 134 -8.86 -2.91 9.57
N ALA A 135 -8.93 -3.51 8.37
CA ALA A 135 -9.50 -4.84 8.21
C ALA A 135 -8.71 -5.94 8.95
N TYR A 136 -7.39 -5.81 9.06
CA TYR A 136 -6.52 -6.84 9.63
C TYR A 136 -5.48 -6.27 10.59
N GLU A 137 -5.01 -7.12 11.51
CA GLU A 137 -3.92 -6.87 12.44
C GLU A 137 -3.01 -8.10 12.47
N THR A 138 -1.70 -7.87 12.54
CA THR A 138 -0.68 -8.93 12.59
C THR A 138 0.52 -8.52 13.42
N TYR A 139 1.35 -9.52 13.73
CA TYR A 139 2.60 -9.39 14.45
C TYR A 139 3.75 -9.74 13.51
N VAL A 140 4.74 -8.85 13.43
CA VAL A 140 5.96 -9.05 12.65
C VAL A 140 7.11 -9.22 13.62
N ASN A 141 7.84 -10.34 13.48
CA ASN A 141 9.05 -10.65 14.25
C ASN A 141 10.30 -10.19 13.49
#